data_AF-A0A3A8PZJ8-F1
#
_entry.id   AF-A0A3A8PZJ8-F1
#
_cell.length_a   1.000
_cell.length_b   1.000
_cell.length_c   1.000
_cell.angle_alpha   90.00
_cell.angle_beta   90.00
_cell.angle_gamma   90.00
#
_symmetry.space_group_name_H-M   'P 1'
#
loop_
_entity.id
_entity.type
_entity.pdbx_description
1 polymer ?
#
loop_
_entity_poly.entity_id
_entity_poly.type
_entity_poly.pdbx_seq_one_letter_code
_entity_poly.pdbx_strand_id
1 'polypeptide(L)'
;MVGGALGLTCLFFYRAVFSAQVFTGRDMLLVYAPLRRYWAARVAYGGFPGWYPYDGLGQSFPGMMLSAAFHPSQWLGLVLSTGAAMKLTVLLCPPLALLGTYALLRLYAVPRAGAFFAGLAFAFSGYLVCLTSSLAYLLAGATLPSALWAAVRFLREATPARAAVASALLAGVLLAGDTWSYAFANAFVLLLALTEAGPRAVRLRRGLGLVALG
;
A
#
# COMPACT_ATOMS: atom_id res chain seq x y z
N MET A 1 6.72 -19.21 -5.01
CA MET A 1 6.79 -17.73 -5.04
C MET A 1 6.35 -17.11 -3.73
N VAL A 2 5.09 -17.27 -3.31
CA VAL A 2 4.60 -16.72 -2.03
C VAL A 2 5.47 -17.18 -0.85
N GLY A 3 5.78 -18.48 -0.77
CA GLY A 3 6.70 -19.00 0.24
C GLY A 3 8.11 -18.40 0.18
N GLY A 4 8.61 -18.06 -1.01
CA GLY A 4 9.90 -17.38 -1.18
C GLY A 4 9.85 -15.93 -0.68
N ALA A 5 8.77 -15.20 -0.99
CA ALA A 5 8.56 -13.84 -0.51
C ALA A 5 8.48 -13.80 1.03
N LEU A 6 7.65 -14.67 1.62
CA LEU A 6 7.51 -14.79 3.07
C LEU A 6 8.82 -15.23 3.73
N GLY A 7 9.51 -16.23 3.17
CA GLY A 7 10.80 -16.71 3.67
C GLY A 7 11.87 -15.62 3.68
N LEU A 8 11.96 -14.82 2.62
CA LEU A 8 12.89 -13.68 2.54
C LEU A 8 12.54 -12.58 3.55
N THR A 9 11.25 -12.28 3.74
CA THR A 9 10.81 -11.35 4.79
C THR A 9 11.19 -11.85 6.17
N CYS A 10 10.97 -13.14 6.46
CA CYS A 10 11.37 -13.76 7.72
C CYS A 10 12.88 -13.72 7.94
N LEU A 11 13.67 -13.95 6.88
CA LEU A 11 15.12 -13.90 6.96
C LEU A 11 15.62 -12.46 7.21
N PHE A 12 15.15 -11.49 6.41
CA PHE A 12 15.59 -10.10 6.49
C PHE A 12 15.17 -9.45 7.82
N PHE A 13 13.94 -9.68 8.25
CA PHE A 13 13.38 -9.14 9.49
C PHE A 13 13.40 -10.16 10.63
N TYR A 14 14.36 -11.10 10.66
CA TYR A 14 14.37 -12.20 11.63
C TYR A 14 14.24 -11.73 13.08
N ARG A 15 14.91 -10.63 13.45
CA ARG A 15 14.80 -10.04 14.79
C ARG A 15 13.39 -9.57 15.10
N ALA A 16 12.75 -8.87 14.16
CA ALA A 16 11.39 -8.43 14.35
C ALA A 16 10.45 -9.64 14.38
N VAL A 17 10.56 -10.59 13.46
CA VAL A 17 9.66 -11.75 13.35
C VAL A 17 9.69 -12.63 14.60
N PHE A 18 10.89 -13.03 15.04
CA PHE A 18 11.08 -14.02 16.11
C PHE A 18 11.27 -13.42 17.51
N SER A 19 10.99 -12.13 17.70
CA SER A 19 11.00 -11.49 19.02
C SER A 19 9.73 -10.70 19.30
N ALA A 20 9.55 -10.29 20.55
CA ALA A 20 8.48 -9.36 20.95
C ALA A 20 8.77 -7.90 20.53
N GLN A 21 9.92 -7.61 19.91
CA GLN A 21 10.29 -6.25 19.51
C GLN A 21 9.37 -5.73 18.39
N VAL A 22 9.09 -4.43 18.45
CA VAL A 22 8.24 -3.71 17.49
C VAL A 22 9.00 -2.51 16.92
N PHE A 23 8.56 -2.03 15.76
CA PHE A 23 9.15 -0.87 15.11
C PHE A 23 8.70 0.41 15.83
N THR A 24 9.65 1.16 16.39
CA THR A 24 9.39 2.41 17.15
C THR A 24 10.13 3.63 16.59
N GLY A 25 10.97 3.45 15.57
CA GLY A 25 11.77 4.54 15.01
C GLY A 25 10.94 5.63 14.33
N ARG A 26 11.38 6.89 14.48
CA ARG A 26 10.78 8.07 13.85
C ARG A 26 9.28 8.19 14.17
N ASP A 27 8.45 8.29 13.14
CA ASP A 27 7.03 8.59 13.21
C ASP A 27 6.22 7.40 13.74
N MET A 28 6.79 6.19 13.77
CA MET A 28 6.11 4.99 14.25
C MET A 28 5.58 5.19 15.68
N LEU A 29 6.43 5.61 16.60
CA LEU A 29 6.02 5.79 18.00
C LEU A 29 5.21 7.06 18.21
N LEU A 30 5.61 8.17 17.60
CA LEU A 30 5.08 9.49 17.92
C LEU A 30 3.82 9.85 17.11
N VAL A 31 3.61 9.22 15.95
CA VAL A 31 2.52 9.57 15.04
C VAL A 31 1.59 8.37 14.82
N TYR A 32 2.11 7.25 14.30
CA TYR A 32 1.26 6.14 13.90
C TYR A 32 0.68 5.35 15.08
N ALA A 33 1.45 5.14 16.15
CA ALA A 33 0.98 4.44 17.34
C ALA A 33 -0.23 5.13 18.01
N PRO A 34 -0.20 6.44 18.35
CA PRO A 34 -1.34 7.10 18.97
C PRO A 34 -2.56 7.13 18.04
N LEU A 35 -2.39 7.39 16.74
CA LEU A 35 -3.50 7.42 15.78
C LEU A 35 -4.19 6.06 15.65
N ARG A 36 -3.40 4.98 15.52
CA ARG A 36 -3.95 3.60 15.44
C ARG A 36 -4.62 3.16 16.73
N ARG A 37 -4.03 3.51 17.88
CA ARG A 37 -4.64 3.24 19.19
C ARG A 37 -5.96 3.99 19.35
N TYR A 38 -6.00 5.25 18.94
CA TYR A 38 -7.22 6.06 18.97
C TYR A 38 -8.31 5.44 18.08
N TRP A 39 -7.98 5.11 16.84
CA TRP A 39 -8.91 4.47 15.90
C TRP A 39 -9.47 3.16 16.47
N ALA A 40 -8.59 2.26 16.93
CA ALA A 40 -8.99 0.96 17.47
C ALA A 40 -9.89 1.12 18.71
N ALA A 41 -9.55 2.03 19.62
CA ALA A 41 -10.36 2.28 20.80
C ALA A 41 -11.76 2.76 20.44
N ARG A 42 -11.93 3.68 19.47
CA ARG A 42 -13.25 4.19 19.07
C ARG A 42 -14.10 3.10 18.40
N VAL A 43 -13.49 2.35 17.48
CA VAL A 43 -14.18 1.35 16.66
C VAL A 43 -14.54 0.11 17.48
N ALA A 44 -13.69 -0.31 18.43
CA ALA A 44 -13.96 -1.46 19.29
C ALA A 44 -15.23 -1.29 20.16
N TYR A 45 -15.62 -0.06 20.48
CA TYR A 45 -16.88 0.24 21.18
C TYR A 45 -18.04 0.58 20.24
N GLY A 46 -17.95 0.24 18.95
CA GLY A 46 -18.98 0.53 17.94
C GLY A 46 -19.07 2.01 17.55
N GLY A 47 -18.11 2.83 17.96
CA GLY A 47 -18.07 4.25 17.66
C GLY A 47 -17.37 4.58 16.35
N PHE A 48 -17.76 5.70 15.74
CA PHE A 48 -17.04 6.27 14.60
C PHE A 48 -15.92 7.21 15.10
N PRO A 49 -14.66 7.07 14.61
CA PRO A 49 -13.58 7.99 14.95
C PRO A 49 -13.74 9.28 14.14
N GLY A 50 -14.66 10.17 14.54
CA GLY A 50 -14.95 11.40 13.79
C GLY A 50 -14.01 12.58 14.10
N TRP A 51 -13.73 12.83 15.38
CA TRP A 51 -12.94 13.98 15.84
C TRP A 51 -11.70 13.51 16.58
N TYR A 52 -10.53 14.11 16.34
CA TYR A 52 -9.27 13.82 17.03
C TYR A 52 -8.86 15.03 17.88
N PRO A 53 -8.95 14.98 19.22
CA PRO A 53 -8.77 16.16 20.07
C PRO A 53 -7.30 16.46 20.43
N TYR A 54 -6.37 15.55 20.10
CA TYR A 54 -5.00 15.60 20.61
C TYR A 54 -4.00 16.33 19.71
N ASP A 55 -4.45 16.88 18.59
CA ASP A 55 -3.61 17.61 17.64
C ASP A 55 -4.32 18.84 17.08
N GLY A 56 -3.62 19.96 16.97
CA GLY A 56 -4.10 21.20 16.36
C GLY A 56 -5.38 21.81 16.96
N LEU A 57 -5.59 21.74 18.29
CA LEU A 57 -6.86 22.10 18.98
C LEU A 57 -8.07 21.24 18.58
N GLY A 58 -7.82 20.14 17.90
CA GLY A 58 -8.81 19.21 17.41
C GLY A 58 -9.03 19.32 15.91
N GLN A 59 -9.16 18.17 15.26
CA GLN A 59 -9.40 18.08 13.82
C GLN A 59 -10.21 16.84 13.45
N SER A 60 -10.71 16.81 12.22
CA SER A 60 -11.38 15.62 11.67
C SER A 60 -10.39 14.47 11.55
N PHE A 61 -10.62 13.36 12.27
CA PHE A 61 -9.77 12.18 12.18
C PHE A 61 -9.78 11.56 10.76
N PRO A 62 -10.94 11.31 10.10
CA PRO A 62 -10.95 10.79 8.73
C PRO A 62 -10.47 11.82 7.71
N GLY A 63 -10.54 13.12 8.03
CA GLY A 63 -9.98 14.19 7.19
C GLY A 63 -8.46 14.28 7.26
N MET A 64 -7.85 13.83 8.37
CA MET A 64 -6.41 13.67 8.48
C MET A 64 -5.98 12.46 7.65
N MET A 65 -5.44 12.69 6.45
CA MET A 65 -5.02 11.62 5.54
C MET A 65 -4.07 10.62 6.22
N LEU A 66 -3.13 11.14 7.03
CA LEU A 66 -2.15 10.35 7.78
C LEU A 66 -2.77 9.34 8.77
N SER A 67 -4.03 9.55 9.17
CA SER A 67 -4.77 8.64 10.06
C SER A 67 -5.06 7.29 9.41
N ALA A 68 -5.13 7.26 8.06
CA ALA A 68 -5.52 6.10 7.27
C ALA A 68 -6.81 5.43 7.81
N ALA A 69 -7.80 6.24 8.23
CA ALA A 69 -8.98 5.78 8.97
C ALA A 69 -9.81 4.69 8.28
N PHE A 70 -9.78 4.64 6.94
CA PHE A 70 -10.52 3.66 6.14
C PHE A 70 -9.62 2.57 5.53
N HIS A 71 -8.32 2.57 5.84
CA HIS A 71 -7.42 1.59 5.27
C HIS A 71 -7.60 0.21 5.97
N PRO A 72 -7.65 -0.91 5.22
CA PRO A 72 -7.87 -2.24 5.80
C PRO A 72 -6.85 -2.65 6.88
N SER A 73 -5.62 -2.11 6.82
CA SER A 73 -4.59 -2.37 7.84
C SER A 73 -4.94 -1.83 9.24
N GLN A 74 -5.96 -0.99 9.37
CA GLN A 74 -6.47 -0.55 10.68
C GLN A 74 -7.14 -1.70 11.45
N TRP A 75 -7.76 -2.64 10.74
CA TRP A 75 -8.53 -3.73 11.35
C TRP A 75 -7.65 -4.66 12.19
N LEU A 76 -6.35 -4.73 11.91
CA LEU A 76 -5.38 -5.44 12.74
C LEU A 76 -5.36 -4.92 14.18
N GLY A 77 -5.63 -3.63 14.40
CA GLY A 77 -5.70 -3.02 15.73
C GLY A 77 -6.94 -3.39 16.54
N LEU A 78 -7.95 -4.04 15.94
CA LEU A 78 -9.12 -4.54 16.67
C LEU A 78 -8.83 -5.88 17.37
N VAL A 79 -7.86 -6.64 16.86
CA VAL A 79 -7.53 -7.98 17.34
C VAL A 79 -6.16 -8.02 18.03
N LEU A 80 -5.22 -7.19 17.59
CA LEU A 80 -3.84 -7.15 18.07
C LEU A 80 -3.57 -5.89 18.87
N SER A 81 -2.56 -5.95 19.76
CA SER A 81 -2.02 -4.73 20.37
C SER A 81 -1.49 -3.77 19.30
N THR A 82 -1.50 -2.46 19.57
CA THR A 82 -1.06 -1.44 18.59
C THR A 82 0.32 -1.74 18.01
N GLY A 83 1.29 -2.13 18.86
CA GLY A 83 2.63 -2.48 18.42
C GLY A 83 2.66 -3.74 17.53
N ALA A 84 1.90 -4.77 17.88
CA ALA A 84 1.80 -5.99 17.07
C ALA A 84 1.09 -5.75 15.73
N ALA A 85 0.02 -4.96 15.71
CA ALA A 85 -0.69 -4.57 14.50
C ALA A 85 0.23 -3.79 13.53
N MET A 86 0.97 -2.82 14.04
CA MET A 86 1.94 -2.05 13.25
C MET A 86 3.08 -2.93 12.75
N LYS A 87 3.64 -3.77 13.61
CA LYS A 87 4.68 -4.74 13.24
C LYS A 87 4.20 -5.66 12.11
N LEU A 88 3.02 -6.25 12.23
CA LEU A 88 2.47 -7.11 11.19
C LEU A 88 2.23 -6.34 9.90
N THR A 89 1.73 -5.10 9.98
CA THR A 89 1.55 -4.23 8.82
C THR A 89 2.88 -4.03 8.07
N VAL A 90 3.96 -3.70 8.79
CA VAL A 90 5.30 -3.56 8.20
C VAL A 90 5.78 -4.86 7.56
N LEU A 91 5.60 -5.99 8.24
CA LEU A 91 6.05 -7.30 7.74
C LEU A 91 5.25 -7.79 6.51
N LEU A 92 4.01 -7.33 6.32
CA LEU A 92 3.21 -7.65 5.14
C LEU A 92 3.61 -6.82 3.90
N CYS A 93 4.29 -5.68 4.08
CA CYS A 93 4.66 -4.81 2.97
C CYS A 93 5.69 -5.42 2.00
N PRO A 94 6.84 -5.99 2.44
CA PRO A 94 7.80 -6.63 1.52
C PRO A 94 7.21 -7.74 0.64
N PRO A 95 6.42 -8.71 1.16
CA PRO A 95 5.83 -9.73 0.30
C PRO A 95 4.79 -9.13 -0.67
N LEU A 96 4.00 -8.13 -0.26
CA LEU A 96 3.09 -7.42 -1.17
C LEU A 96 3.84 -6.71 -2.31
N ALA A 97 4.92 -6.00 -1.97
CA ALA A 97 5.77 -5.30 -2.93
C ALA A 97 6.40 -6.28 -3.94
N LEU A 98 6.94 -7.40 -3.45
CA LEU A 98 7.56 -8.42 -4.30
C LEU A 98 6.54 -9.07 -5.23
N LEU A 99 5.39 -9.51 -4.68
CA LEU A 99 4.36 -10.18 -5.44
C LEU A 99 3.71 -9.25 -6.48
N GLY A 100 3.47 -7.98 -6.12
CA GLY A 100 2.95 -6.97 -7.02
C GLY A 100 3.91 -6.69 -8.18
N THR A 101 5.19 -6.48 -7.88
CA THR A 101 6.23 -6.25 -8.91
C THR A 101 6.39 -7.46 -9.80
N TYR A 102 6.41 -8.67 -9.23
CA TYR A 102 6.44 -9.89 -10.03
C TYR A 102 5.23 -9.96 -10.96
N ALA A 103 4.01 -9.79 -10.44
CA ALA A 103 2.78 -9.88 -11.22
C ALA A 103 2.77 -8.85 -12.36
N LEU A 104 3.19 -7.62 -12.09
CA LEU A 104 3.34 -6.56 -13.09
C LEU A 104 4.30 -6.97 -14.21
N LEU A 105 5.52 -7.40 -13.88
CA LEU A 105 6.52 -7.78 -14.88
C LEU A 105 6.13 -9.02 -15.69
N ARG A 106 5.33 -9.92 -15.10
CA ARG A 106 4.76 -11.04 -15.84
C ARG A 106 3.80 -10.62 -16.94
N LEU A 107 3.16 -9.45 -16.85
CA LEU A 107 2.36 -8.87 -17.94
C LEU A 107 3.23 -8.46 -19.14
N TYR A 108 4.51 -8.17 -18.94
CA TYR A 108 5.47 -7.80 -19.99
C TYR A 108 6.34 -8.96 -20.45
N ALA A 109 5.90 -10.20 -20.19
CA ALA A 109 6.60 -11.43 -20.57
C ALA A 109 8.04 -11.58 -20.00
N VAL A 110 8.43 -10.76 -19.02
CA VAL A 110 9.74 -10.89 -18.34
C VAL A 110 9.87 -12.28 -17.73
N PRO A 111 10.96 -13.04 -17.96
CA PRO A 111 11.13 -14.39 -17.43
C PRO A 111 10.90 -14.48 -15.91
N ARG A 112 10.39 -15.62 -15.44
CA ARG A 112 9.98 -15.80 -14.02
C ARG A 112 11.10 -15.45 -13.03
N ALA A 113 12.34 -15.87 -13.33
CA ALA A 113 13.51 -15.56 -12.52
C ALA A 113 13.80 -14.05 -12.47
N GLY A 114 13.78 -13.38 -13.63
CA GLY A 114 13.99 -11.93 -13.71
C GLY A 114 12.90 -11.13 -12.99
N ALA A 115 11.63 -11.52 -13.14
CA ALA A 115 10.52 -10.88 -12.44
C ALA A 115 10.60 -11.08 -10.92
N PHE A 116 11.03 -12.26 -10.46
CA PHE A 116 11.23 -12.52 -9.04
C PHE A 116 12.40 -11.71 -8.48
N PHE A 117 13.52 -11.66 -9.19
CA PHE A 117 14.70 -10.87 -8.81
C PHE A 117 14.38 -9.37 -8.76
N ALA A 118 13.64 -8.83 -9.72
CA ALA A 118 13.19 -7.45 -9.70
C ALA A 118 12.23 -7.17 -8.53
N GLY A 119 11.32 -8.10 -8.22
CA GLY A 119 10.47 -8.00 -7.03
C GLY A 119 11.26 -8.00 -5.72
N LEU A 120 12.28 -8.85 -5.62
CA LEU A 120 13.22 -8.89 -4.49
C LEU A 120 14.01 -7.58 -4.37
N ALA A 121 14.58 -7.09 -5.47
CA ALA A 121 15.34 -5.86 -5.51
C ALA A 121 14.49 -4.64 -5.10
N PHE A 122 13.22 -4.59 -5.53
CA PHE A 122 12.30 -3.52 -5.13
C PHE A 122 11.91 -3.63 -3.65
N ALA A 123 11.42 -4.80 -3.22
CA ALA A 123 10.89 -5.04 -1.88
C ALA A 123 11.94 -4.85 -0.76
N PHE A 124 13.21 -5.09 -1.07
CA PHE A 124 14.32 -4.96 -0.12
C PHE A 124 15.31 -3.86 -0.53
N SER A 125 14.88 -2.93 -1.39
CA SER A 125 15.65 -1.73 -1.70
C SER A 125 15.84 -0.87 -0.44
N GLY A 126 16.96 -0.15 -0.37
CA GLY A 126 17.23 0.77 0.74
C GLY A 126 16.11 1.79 0.93
N TYR A 127 15.48 2.24 -0.16
CA TYR A 127 14.32 3.12 -0.11
C TYR A 127 13.15 2.49 0.66
N LEU A 128 12.66 1.32 0.24
CA LEU A 128 11.49 0.70 0.87
C LEU A 128 11.78 0.28 2.33
N VAL A 129 13.01 -0.17 2.62
CA VAL A 129 13.44 -0.51 3.99
C VAL A 129 13.48 0.73 4.89
N CYS A 130 13.95 1.89 4.41
CA CYS A 130 13.92 3.14 5.17
C CYS A 130 12.49 3.59 5.51
N LEU A 131 11.52 3.29 4.64
CA LEU A 131 10.11 3.59 4.88
C LEU A 131 9.47 2.75 5.99
N THR A 132 10.15 1.73 6.55
CA THR A 132 9.66 1.03 7.76
C THR A 132 9.45 1.93 8.97
N SER A 133 10.04 3.13 8.93
CA SER A 133 9.86 4.20 9.91
C SER A 133 8.67 5.12 9.64
N SER A 134 7.99 4.97 8.49
CA SER A 134 6.80 5.74 8.13
C SER A 134 5.75 4.90 7.39
N LEU A 135 4.71 4.51 8.13
CA LEU A 135 3.78 3.46 7.72
C LEU A 135 2.92 3.83 6.51
N ALA A 136 2.53 5.10 6.37
CA ALA A 136 1.73 5.56 5.24
C ALA A 136 2.49 5.39 3.92
N TYR A 137 3.72 5.90 3.87
CA TYR A 137 4.60 5.75 2.70
C TYR A 137 4.94 4.28 2.41
N LEU A 138 5.20 3.47 3.44
CA LEU A 138 5.51 2.06 3.25
C LEU A 138 4.34 1.30 2.62
N LEU A 139 3.12 1.49 3.14
CA LEU A 139 1.91 0.84 2.62
C LEU A 139 1.62 1.28 1.18
N ALA A 140 1.70 2.57 0.90
CA ALA A 140 1.51 3.12 -0.44
C ALA A 140 2.56 2.56 -1.42
N GLY A 141 3.85 2.63 -1.06
CA GLY A 141 4.95 2.11 -1.87
C GLY A 141 4.87 0.60 -2.10
N ALA A 142 4.44 -0.18 -1.11
CA ALA A 142 4.34 -1.63 -1.23
C ALA A 142 3.16 -2.09 -2.09
N THR A 143 2.08 -1.34 -2.12
CA THR A 143 0.87 -1.66 -2.91
C THR A 143 0.90 -1.08 -4.32
N LEU A 144 1.74 -0.06 -4.57
CA LEU A 144 1.90 0.59 -5.88
C LEU A 144 2.09 -0.41 -7.05
N PRO A 145 2.99 -1.41 -6.98
CA PRO A 145 3.16 -2.35 -8.10
C PRO A 145 1.89 -3.18 -8.39
N SER A 146 1.10 -3.50 -7.36
CA SER A 146 -0.18 -4.19 -7.51
C SER A 146 -1.22 -3.29 -8.17
N ALA A 147 -1.27 -2.00 -7.80
CA ALA A 147 -2.14 -1.01 -8.43
C ALA A 147 -1.81 -0.84 -9.93
N LEU A 148 -0.52 -0.73 -10.26
CA LEU A 148 -0.05 -0.66 -11.65
C LEU A 148 -0.36 -1.95 -12.42
N TRP A 149 -0.18 -3.12 -11.81
CA TRP A 149 -0.56 -4.40 -12.42
C TRP A 149 -2.04 -4.43 -12.81
N ALA A 150 -2.94 -4.00 -11.92
CA ALA A 150 -4.36 -3.96 -12.21
C ALA A 150 -4.70 -2.91 -13.28
N ALA A 151 -4.05 -1.74 -13.24
CA ALA A 151 -4.22 -0.70 -14.24
C ALA A 151 -3.84 -1.20 -15.64
N VAL A 152 -2.70 -1.88 -15.80
CA VAL A 152 -2.28 -2.45 -17.10
C VAL A 152 -3.31 -3.46 -17.61
N ARG A 153 -3.84 -4.33 -16.75
CA ARG A 153 -4.89 -5.29 -17.14
C ARG A 153 -6.15 -4.61 -17.65
N PHE A 154 -6.55 -3.51 -17.03
CA PHE A 154 -7.70 -2.70 -17.47
C PHE A 154 -7.42 -1.94 -18.77
N LEU A 155 -6.22 -1.36 -18.90
CA LEU A 155 -5.82 -0.63 -20.11
C LEU A 155 -5.80 -1.54 -21.34
N ARG A 156 -5.28 -2.77 -21.20
CA ARG A 156 -5.26 -3.78 -22.27
C ARG A 156 -6.67 -4.23 -22.65
N GLU A 157 -7.53 -4.46 -21.67
CA GLU A 157 -8.91 -4.88 -21.91
C GLU A 157 -9.81 -4.39 -20.77
N ALA A 158 -10.72 -3.49 -21.13
CA ALA A 158 -11.59 -2.81 -20.19
C ALA A 158 -12.82 -3.67 -19.89
N THR A 159 -12.91 -4.12 -18.64
CA THR A 159 -14.09 -4.79 -18.09
C THR A 159 -14.43 -4.15 -16.73
N PRO A 160 -15.70 -4.15 -16.31
CA PRO A 160 -16.10 -3.58 -15.02
C PRO A 160 -15.33 -4.19 -13.84
N ALA A 161 -15.09 -5.50 -13.87
CA ALA A 161 -14.33 -6.20 -12.85
C ALA A 161 -12.87 -5.69 -12.75
N ARG A 162 -12.21 -5.45 -13.90
CA ARG A 162 -10.84 -4.92 -13.92
C ARG A 162 -10.78 -3.46 -13.51
N ALA A 163 -11.78 -2.66 -13.88
CA ALA A 163 -11.92 -1.29 -13.40
C ALA A 163 -12.06 -1.28 -11.87
N ALA A 164 -12.96 -2.09 -11.31
CA ALA A 164 -13.17 -2.18 -9.87
C ALA A 164 -11.90 -2.59 -9.11
N VAL A 165 -11.16 -3.60 -9.60
CA VAL A 165 -9.90 -4.02 -8.97
C VAL A 165 -8.82 -2.93 -9.07
N ALA A 166 -8.69 -2.26 -10.21
CA ALA A 166 -7.72 -1.19 -10.39
C ALA A 166 -8.04 0.02 -9.51
N SER A 167 -9.31 0.46 -9.49
CA SER A 167 -9.77 1.55 -8.60
C SER A 167 -9.62 1.19 -7.13
N ALA A 168 -9.96 -0.04 -6.72
CA ALA A 168 -9.79 -0.47 -5.33
C ALA A 168 -8.32 -0.45 -4.88
N LEU A 169 -7.39 -0.84 -5.74
CA LEU A 169 -5.96 -0.79 -5.43
C LEU A 169 -5.40 0.64 -5.42
N LEU A 170 -5.84 1.50 -6.34
CA LEU A 170 -5.48 2.93 -6.33
C LEU A 170 -6.05 3.65 -5.10
N ALA A 171 -7.31 3.38 -4.75
CA ALA A 171 -7.92 3.85 -3.52
C ALA A 171 -7.15 3.32 -2.30
N GLY A 172 -6.67 2.07 -2.33
CA GLY A 172 -5.78 1.53 -1.29
C GLY A 172 -4.50 2.36 -1.11
N VAL A 173 -3.87 2.81 -2.20
CA VAL A 173 -2.69 3.70 -2.15
C VAL A 173 -3.06 5.05 -1.53
N LEU A 174 -4.20 5.64 -1.89
CA LEU A 174 -4.68 6.89 -1.30
C LEU A 174 -4.95 6.72 0.20
N LEU A 175 -5.73 5.70 0.54
CA LEU A 175 -6.16 5.41 1.90
C LEU A 175 -5.01 5.01 2.83
N ALA A 176 -3.87 4.57 2.29
CA ALA A 176 -2.67 4.32 3.07
C ALA A 176 -2.18 5.56 3.83
N GLY A 177 -2.58 6.76 3.38
CA GLY A 177 -2.40 8.01 4.11
C GLY A 177 -1.37 8.95 3.50
N ASP A 178 -0.96 8.72 2.24
CA ASP A 178 -0.02 9.57 1.51
C ASP A 178 -0.57 10.01 0.15
N THR A 179 -0.89 11.31 0.03
CA THR A 179 -1.43 11.90 -1.20
C THR A 179 -0.41 11.96 -2.32
N TRP A 180 0.89 12.06 -2.01
CA TRP A 180 1.95 12.11 -3.01
C TRP A 180 2.12 10.78 -3.74
N SER A 181 2.17 9.67 -3.00
CA SER A 181 2.24 8.33 -3.61
C SER A 181 1.02 8.05 -4.48
N TYR A 182 -0.17 8.51 -4.09
CA TYR A 182 -1.36 8.39 -4.93
C TYR A 182 -1.26 9.26 -6.20
N ALA A 183 -0.77 10.49 -6.10
CA ALA A 183 -0.53 11.33 -7.28
C ALA A 183 0.49 10.68 -8.24
N PHE A 184 1.59 10.12 -7.72
CA PHE A 184 2.56 9.38 -8.51
C PHE A 184 1.97 8.11 -9.12
N ALA A 185 1.14 7.36 -8.39
CA ALA A 185 0.45 6.19 -8.91
C ALA A 185 -0.40 6.56 -10.15
N ASN A 186 -1.18 7.64 -10.05
CA ASN A 186 -1.98 8.14 -11.18
C ASN A 186 -1.11 8.63 -12.34
N ALA A 187 -0.01 9.33 -12.07
CA ALA A 187 0.94 9.73 -13.11
C ALA A 187 1.52 8.51 -13.85
N PHE A 188 1.87 7.44 -13.13
CA PHE A 188 2.31 6.18 -13.73
C PHE A 188 1.20 5.49 -14.52
N VAL A 189 -0.06 5.51 -14.06
CA VAL A 189 -1.20 4.99 -14.83
C VAL A 189 -1.34 5.71 -16.17
N LEU A 190 -1.23 7.04 -16.18
CA LEU A 190 -1.28 7.82 -17.42
C LEU A 190 -0.08 7.54 -18.33
N LEU A 191 1.11 7.39 -17.75
CA LEU A 191 2.29 6.98 -18.51
C LEU A 191 2.10 5.60 -19.16
N LEU A 192 1.55 4.64 -18.43
CA LEU A 192 1.22 3.31 -18.97
C LEU A 192 0.16 3.38 -20.07
N ALA A 193 -0.86 4.24 -19.92
CA ALA A 193 -1.85 4.47 -20.97
C ALA A 193 -1.20 4.98 -22.28
N LEU A 194 -0.11 5.74 -22.18
CA LEU A 194 0.66 6.21 -23.32
C LEU A 194 1.52 5.13 -23.97
N THR A 195 2.13 4.24 -23.18
CA THR A 195 3.13 3.26 -23.66
C THR A 195 2.56 1.90 -24.04
N GLU A 196 1.38 1.51 -23.54
CA GLU A 196 0.74 0.24 -23.90
C GLU A 196 0.40 0.16 -25.42
N ALA A 197 0.25 -1.06 -25.96
CA ALA A 197 -0.04 -1.27 -27.38
C ALA A 197 -1.52 -1.00 -27.75
N GLY A 198 -1.80 -0.66 -29.02
CA GLY A 198 -3.15 -0.44 -29.59
C GLY A 198 -3.52 1.03 -29.89
N PRO A 199 -4.82 1.37 -30.03
CA PRO A 199 -5.26 2.74 -30.30
C PRO A 199 -5.09 3.68 -29.08
N ARG A 200 -4.19 4.67 -29.21
CA ARG A 200 -3.80 5.60 -28.13
C ARG A 200 -4.97 6.38 -27.53
N ALA A 201 -5.91 6.84 -28.36
CA ALA A 201 -7.09 7.60 -27.90
C ALA A 201 -7.99 6.79 -26.95
N VAL A 202 -8.17 5.49 -27.23
CA VAL A 202 -8.99 4.60 -26.39
C VAL A 202 -8.31 4.36 -25.05
N ARG A 203 -7.00 4.11 -25.04
CA ARG A 203 -6.25 3.91 -23.79
C ARG A 203 -6.17 5.16 -22.94
N LEU A 204 -6.00 6.34 -23.54
CA LEU A 204 -6.00 7.61 -22.80
C LEU A 204 -7.35 7.86 -22.14
N ARG A 205 -8.47 7.61 -22.84
CA ARG A 205 -9.80 7.68 -22.24
C ARG A 205 -9.96 6.71 -21.06
N ARG A 206 -9.47 5.47 -21.20
CA ARG A 206 -9.46 4.48 -20.12
C ARG A 206 -8.60 4.93 -18.94
N GLY A 207 -7.39 5.43 -19.20
CA GLY A 207 -6.47 5.92 -18.17
C GLY A 207 -7.04 7.12 -17.41
N LEU A 208 -7.57 8.12 -18.12
CA LEU A 208 -8.25 9.26 -17.52
C LEU A 208 -9.49 8.83 -16.72
N GLY A 209 -10.28 7.90 -17.24
CA GLY A 209 -11.41 7.33 -16.52
C GLY A 209 -10.99 6.61 -15.23
N LEU A 210 -9.87 5.88 -15.26
CA LEU A 210 -9.35 5.20 -14.07
C LEU A 210 -8.84 6.20 -13.03
N VAL A 211 -8.13 7.25 -13.45
CA VAL A 211 -7.66 8.34 -12.56
C VAL A 211 -8.84 9.10 -11.94
N ALA A 212 -9.95 9.24 -12.66
CA ALA A 212 -11.15 9.88 -12.13
C ALA A 212 -11.96 8.99 -11.17
N LEU A 213 -11.80 7.66 -11.26
CA LEU A 213 -12.51 6.68 -10.43
C LEU A 213 -11.74 6.27 -9.17
N GLY A 214 -10.42 6.22 -9.25
CA GLY A 214 -9.53 5.94 -8.10
C GLY A 214 -9.37 7.16 -7.23
#